data_AF-A0A2V5ZAU4-F1
#
_entry.id   AF-A0A2V5ZAU4-F1
#
_cell.length_a   1.000
_cell.length_b   1.000
_cell.length_c   1.000
_cell.angle_alpha   90.00
_cell.angle_beta   90.00
_cell.angle_gamma   90.00
#
_symmetry.space_group_name_H-M   'P 1'
#
loop_
_entity.id
_entity.type
_entity.pdbx_description
1 polymer ?
#
loop_
_entity_poly.entity_id
_entity_poly.type
_entity_poly.pdbx_seq_one_letter_code
_entity_poly.pdbx_strand_id
1 'polypeptide(L)'
;MRLLNITFQNWLLGVLSISIFIAGLRAESPVQAEPSIEKIFRVPVSRFQNRSTEQLSLDPGRGIGPDEAAAIALYSNPALRAIRDRRGLAAAQVIQAGILPNPVVSYARDFVTGGNTAGTVTGYNLTAAW
;
A
#
# COMPACT_ATOMS: atom_id res chain seq x y z
N MET A 1 -1.16 27.06 -70.26
CA MET A 1 -1.91 26.29 -69.25
C MET A 1 -0.95 25.70 -68.23
N ARG A 2 -1.36 25.69 -66.95
CA ARG A 2 -0.75 25.09 -65.75
C ARG A 2 0.01 26.03 -64.80
N LEU A 3 -0.79 26.64 -63.94
CA LEU A 3 -0.54 26.82 -62.50
C LEU A 3 0.00 25.54 -61.84
N LEU A 4 0.91 25.67 -60.86
CA LEU A 4 0.82 25.15 -59.46
C LEU A 4 2.22 25.28 -58.79
N ASN A 5 2.40 26.16 -57.79
CA ASN A 5 2.17 25.88 -56.36
C ASN A 5 3.27 25.01 -55.71
N ILE A 6 4.46 25.59 -55.43
CA ILE A 6 5.57 24.92 -54.71
C ILE A 6 5.98 25.72 -53.45
N THR A 7 5.22 26.75 -53.07
CA THR A 7 5.62 27.66 -51.96
C THR A 7 5.08 27.23 -50.58
N PHE A 8 4.16 26.26 -50.51
CA PHE A 8 3.48 25.90 -49.24
C PHE A 8 4.22 24.81 -48.44
N GLN A 9 5.06 24.00 -49.08
CA GLN A 9 5.68 22.83 -48.46
C GLN A 9 6.92 23.19 -47.61
N ASN A 10 7.59 24.30 -47.91
CA ASN A 10 8.77 24.76 -47.16
C ASN A 10 8.41 25.43 -45.83
N TRP A 11 7.15 25.82 -45.59
CA TRP A 11 6.75 26.48 -44.36
C TRP A 11 6.43 25.50 -43.22
N LEU A 12 6.09 24.24 -43.53
CA LEU A 12 5.73 23.24 -42.52
C LEU A 12 6.95 22.56 -41.86
N LEU A 13 8.10 22.51 -42.54
CA LEU A 13 9.31 21.86 -42.01
C LEU A 13 10.08 22.74 -41.01
N GLY A 14 9.89 24.06 -41.03
CA GLY A 14 10.55 24.98 -40.10
C GLY A 14 9.99 24.91 -38.67
N VAL A 15 8.69 24.66 -38.52
CA VAL A 15 8.02 24.72 -37.21
C VAL A 15 8.29 23.46 -36.38
N LEU A 16 8.52 22.31 -37.02
CA LEU A 16 8.75 21.05 -36.29
C LEU A 16 10.13 20.96 -35.62
N SER A 17 11.10 21.78 -36.06
CA SER A 17 12.45 21.79 -35.47
C SER A 17 12.53 22.58 -34.15
N ILE A 18 11.64 23.56 -33.95
CA ILE A 18 11.63 24.40 -32.72
C ILE A 18 11.06 23.63 -31.51
N SER A 19 10.14 22.68 -31.71
CA SER A 19 9.55 21.91 -30.60
C SER A 19 10.50 20.89 -29.98
N ILE A 20 11.54 20.45 -30.68
CA ILE A 20 12.54 19.51 -30.12
C ILE A 20 13.53 20.26 -29.20
N PHE A 21 13.70 21.56 -29.36
CA PHE A 21 14.64 22.34 -28.55
C PHE A 21 14.06 22.81 -27.20
N ILE A 22 12.74 23.04 -27.11
CA ILE A 22 12.11 23.47 -25.86
C ILE A 22 11.86 22.28 -24.91
N ALA A 23 11.68 21.06 -25.43
CA ALA A 23 11.50 19.86 -24.59
C ALA A 23 12.81 19.37 -23.92
N GLY A 24 13.99 19.75 -24.44
CA GLY A 24 15.29 19.35 -23.90
C GLY A 24 15.80 20.21 -22.72
N LEU A 25 15.16 21.35 -22.44
CA LEU A 25 15.59 22.26 -21.36
C LEU A 25 14.84 22.07 -20.05
N ARG A 26 13.93 21.09 -19.97
CA ARG A 26 13.49 20.52 -18.69
C ARG A 26 14.35 19.33 -18.33
N ALA A 27 15.66 19.54 -18.30
CA ALA A 27 16.51 18.73 -17.46
C ALA A 27 16.01 18.98 -16.03
N GLU A 28 15.15 18.09 -15.54
CA GLU A 28 15.06 17.85 -14.10
C GLU A 28 16.49 17.69 -13.65
N SER A 29 16.98 18.71 -12.94
CA SER A 29 18.21 18.61 -12.18
C SER A 29 18.10 17.27 -11.46
N PRO A 30 19.05 16.33 -11.65
CA PRO A 30 19.13 15.22 -10.73
C PRO A 30 19.23 15.90 -9.39
N VAL A 31 18.20 15.75 -8.55
CA VAL A 31 18.29 16.06 -7.15
C VAL A 31 19.52 15.30 -6.73
N GLN A 32 20.64 16.02 -6.65
CA GLN A 32 21.85 15.53 -6.04
C GLN A 32 21.36 15.24 -4.64
N ALA A 33 21.04 13.97 -4.39
CA ALA A 33 21.04 13.41 -3.07
C ALA A 33 22.50 13.47 -2.63
N GLU A 34 22.99 14.69 -2.39
CA GLU A 34 23.93 14.93 -1.33
C GLU A 34 23.37 14.12 -0.17
N PRO A 35 24.06 13.07 0.30
CA PRO A 35 23.81 12.59 1.63
C PRO A 35 24.28 13.75 2.51
N SER A 36 23.43 14.76 2.66
CA SER A 36 23.40 15.52 3.90
C SER A 36 23.27 14.43 4.94
N ILE A 37 24.41 14.06 5.51
CA ILE A 37 24.49 13.31 6.76
C ILE A 37 23.91 14.29 7.77
N GLU A 38 22.61 14.50 7.68
CA GLU A 38 21.74 15.07 8.68
C GLU A 38 21.91 14.09 9.82
N LYS A 39 22.84 14.48 10.69
CA LYS A 39 23.36 13.78 11.86
C LYS A 39 22.38 12.68 12.30
N ILE A 40 22.56 11.47 11.75
CA ILE A 40 21.61 10.38 11.94
C ILE A 40 21.66 10.05 13.43
N PHE A 41 20.68 10.54 14.17
CA PHE A 41 20.57 10.33 15.60
C PHE A 41 20.12 8.89 15.83
N ARG A 42 21.10 8.00 16.00
CA ARG A 42 20.86 6.58 16.28
C ARG A 42 20.47 6.43 17.73
N VAL A 43 19.18 6.22 17.99
CA VAL A 43 18.67 5.85 19.30
C VAL A 43 18.67 4.33 19.41
N PRO A 44 19.30 3.72 20.42
CA PRO A 44 19.24 2.29 20.63
C PRO A 44 17.81 1.86 20.94
N VAL A 45 17.35 0.76 20.33
CA VAL A 45 15.96 0.29 20.44
C VAL A 45 15.57 -0.02 21.89
N SER A 46 16.52 -0.39 22.73
CA SER A 46 16.33 -0.60 24.18
C SER A 46 15.84 0.63 24.94
N ARG A 47 15.98 1.84 24.38
CA ARG A 47 15.46 3.09 24.97
C ARG A 47 13.96 3.28 24.70
N PHE A 48 13.43 2.63 23.66
CA PHE A 48 11.99 2.56 23.47
C PHE A 48 11.48 1.44 24.37
N GLN A 49 11.03 1.80 25.57
CA GLN A 49 10.25 0.86 26.36
C GLN A 49 9.08 0.42 25.49
N ASN A 50 9.00 -0.88 25.16
CA ASN A 50 7.88 -1.49 24.45
C ASN A 50 6.68 -1.56 25.40
N ARG A 51 6.32 -0.42 25.99
CA ARG A 51 5.08 -0.23 26.71
C ARG A 51 4.03 -0.38 25.63
N SER A 52 3.30 -1.49 25.68
CA SER A 52 2.00 -1.63 25.05
C SER A 52 1.31 -0.29 25.18
N THR A 53 0.70 0.21 24.11
CA THR A 53 -0.12 1.42 24.11
C THR A 53 -1.38 1.22 24.97
N GLU A 54 -1.26 0.65 26.17
CA GLU A 54 -2.09 0.92 27.33
C GLU A 54 -2.00 2.42 27.57
N GLN A 55 -2.83 3.12 26.80
CA GLN A 55 -3.42 4.40 27.09
C GLN A 55 -2.46 5.33 27.82
N LEU A 56 -1.48 5.88 27.08
CA LEU A 56 -0.80 7.08 27.54
C LEU A 56 -1.90 8.11 27.79
N SER A 57 -2.16 8.42 29.05
CA SER A 57 -3.20 9.37 29.44
C SER A 57 -2.61 10.77 29.27
N LEU A 58 -2.99 11.45 28.19
CA LEU A 58 -2.62 12.84 27.96
C LEU A 58 -3.48 13.70 28.88
N ASP A 59 -2.92 14.22 29.98
CA ASP A 59 -3.60 15.20 30.83
C ASP A 59 -3.22 16.62 30.39
N PRO A 60 -4.11 17.36 29.71
CA PRO A 60 -3.81 18.71 29.23
C PRO A 60 -3.63 19.72 30.37
N GLY A 61 -4.07 19.42 31.60
CA GLY A 61 -3.92 20.31 32.76
C GLY A 61 -2.54 20.27 33.41
N ARG A 62 -1.79 19.18 33.25
CA ARG A 62 -0.44 18.97 33.82
C ARG A 62 0.68 19.52 32.95
N GLY A 63 0.38 19.90 31.70
CA GLY A 63 1.37 20.24 30.68
C GLY A 63 1.98 19.00 30.03
N ILE A 64 2.61 19.18 28.87
CA ILE A 64 3.09 18.07 28.03
C ILE A 64 4.49 17.62 28.47
N GLY A 65 4.58 16.41 29.01
CA GLY A 65 5.85 15.75 29.34
C GLY A 65 6.60 15.24 28.10
N PRO A 66 7.89 14.87 28.24
CA PRO A 66 8.69 14.36 27.13
C PRO A 66 8.10 13.13 26.42
N ASP A 67 7.52 12.20 27.20
CA ASP A 67 6.91 10.98 26.66
C ASP A 67 5.59 11.28 25.91
N GLU A 68 4.81 12.22 26.42
CA GLU A 68 3.57 12.71 25.80
C GLU A 68 3.87 13.47 24.51
N ALA A 69 4.89 14.32 24.52
CA ALA A 69 5.38 15.00 23.32
C ALA A 69 5.87 14.00 22.27
N ALA A 70 6.61 12.96 22.69
CA ALA A 70 7.07 11.92 21.78
C ALA A 70 5.91 11.12 21.18
N ALA A 71 4.88 10.79 21.98
CA ALA A 71 3.68 10.14 21.50
C ALA A 71 2.91 11.00 20.50
N ILE A 72 2.71 12.29 20.81
CA ILE A 72 2.06 13.24 19.90
C ILE A 72 2.83 13.32 18.58
N ALA A 73 4.16 13.45 18.63
CA ALA A 73 5.01 13.48 17.44
C ALA A 73 4.92 12.18 16.62
N LEU A 74 4.86 11.03 17.28
CA LEU A 74 4.71 9.73 16.61
C LEU A 74 3.36 9.59 15.88
N TYR A 75 2.27 10.10 16.48
CA TYR A 75 0.92 10.03 15.92
C TYR A 75 0.66 11.08 14.84
N SER A 76 1.27 12.26 14.96
CA SER A 76 1.10 13.36 14.02
C SER A 76 2.03 13.30 12.80
N ASN A 77 3.06 12.43 12.81
CA ASN A 77 4.01 12.31 11.71
C ASN A 77 3.38 11.69 10.44
N PRO A 78 3.26 12.46 9.32
CA PRO A 78 2.64 11.96 8.08
C PRO A 78 3.52 10.95 7.33
N ALA A 79 4.84 11.05 7.43
CA ALA A 79 5.76 10.11 6.78
C ALA A 79 5.64 8.72 7.40
N LEU A 80 5.54 8.64 8.73
CA LEU A 80 5.30 7.37 9.43
C LEU A 80 3.93 6.78 9.09
N ARG A 81 2.90 7.63 8.91
CA ARG A 81 1.59 7.18 8.43
C ARG A 81 1.69 6.55 7.03
N ALA A 82 2.34 7.24 6.08
CA ALA A 82 2.52 6.71 4.72
C ALA A 82 3.25 5.36 4.68
N ILE A 83 4.27 5.17 5.53
CA ILE A 83 4.98 3.88 5.63
C ILE A 83 4.07 2.78 6.20
N ARG A 84 3.28 3.09 7.24
CA ARG A 84 2.30 2.16 7.81
C ARG A 84 1.24 1.77 6.79
N ASP A 85 0.76 2.72 6.00
CA ASP A 85 -0.25 2.47 4.95
C ASP A 85 0.32 1.55 3.86
N ARG A 86 1.55 1.81 3.38
CA ARG A 86 2.24 0.92 2.42
C ARG A 86 2.39 -0.50 2.95
N ARG A 87 2.69 -0.66 4.24
CA ARG A 87 2.72 -1.98 4.89
C ARG A 87 1.34 -2.64 4.90
N GLY A 88 0.29 -1.87 5.19
CA GLY A 88 -1.10 -2.36 5.15
C GLY A 88 -1.51 -2.84 3.75
N LEU A 89 -1.14 -2.07 2.71
CA LEU A 89 -1.34 -2.46 1.31
C LEU A 89 -0.59 -3.74 0.97
N ALA A 90 0.69 -3.87 1.37
CA ALA A 90 1.45 -5.09 1.15
C ALA A 90 0.80 -6.31 1.83
N ALA A 91 0.29 -6.15 3.05
CA ALA A 91 -0.44 -7.23 3.74
C ALA A 91 -1.72 -7.63 2.99
N ALA A 92 -2.48 -6.65 2.50
CA ALA A 92 -3.66 -6.91 1.66
C ALA A 92 -3.31 -7.61 0.35
N GLN A 93 -2.19 -7.24 -0.28
CA GLN A 93 -1.69 -7.90 -1.48
C GLN A 93 -1.33 -9.36 -1.23
N VAL A 94 -0.77 -9.70 -0.07
CA VAL A 94 -0.47 -11.10 0.29
C VAL A 94 -1.75 -11.92 0.43
N ILE A 95 -2.81 -11.35 1.03
CA ILE A 95 -4.13 -11.99 1.11
C ILE A 95 -4.74 -12.15 -0.29
N GLN A 96 -4.70 -11.09 -1.11
CA GLN A 96 -5.24 -11.12 -2.47
C GLN A 96 -4.51 -12.10 -3.39
N ALA A 97 -3.18 -12.21 -3.24
CA ALA A 97 -2.36 -13.14 -4.01
C ALA A 97 -2.68 -14.61 -3.67
N GLY A 98 -3.54 -14.88 -2.67
CA GLY A 98 -3.89 -16.23 -2.26
C GLY A 98 -2.68 -17.03 -1.74
N ILE A 99 -1.60 -16.33 -1.36
CA ILE A 99 -0.39 -16.96 -0.80
C ILE A 99 -0.72 -17.64 0.52
N LEU A 100 -1.73 -17.13 1.25
CA LEU A 100 -2.30 -17.85 2.36
C LEU A 100 -3.34 -18.86 1.83
N PRO A 101 -3.12 -20.17 2.05
CA PRO A 101 -4.12 -21.18 1.74
C PRO A 101 -5.43 -20.85 2.46
N ASN A 102 -6.55 -20.88 1.73
CA ASN A 102 -7.86 -20.66 2.32
C ASN A 102 -8.45 -22.02 2.71
N PRO A 103 -8.55 -22.37 4.00
CA PRO A 103 -9.09 -23.66 4.41
C PRO A 103 -10.57 -23.75 4.05
N VAL A 104 -10.95 -24.87 3.43
CA VAL A 104 -12.36 -25.14 3.11
C VAL A 104 -12.88 -26.17 4.08
N VAL A 105 -13.98 -25.83 4.77
CA VAL A 105 -14.70 -26.72 5.69
C VAL A 105 -16.09 -26.95 5.13
N SER A 106 -16.51 -28.22 5.03
CA SER A 106 -17.85 -28.56 4.56
C SER A 106 -18.52 -29.58 5.49
N TYR A 107 -19.85 -29.46 5.59
CA TYR A 107 -20.70 -30.36 6.33
C TYR A 107 -21.87 -30.77 5.44
N ALA A 108 -22.12 -32.07 5.34
CA ALA A 108 -23.22 -32.63 4.59
C ALA A 108 -24.05 -33.59 5.45
N ARG A 109 -25.33 -33.69 5.11
CA ARG A 109 -26.29 -34.57 5.76
C ARG A 109 -27.21 -35.18 4.72
N ASP A 110 -27.26 -36.50 4.70
CA ASP A 110 -28.06 -37.27 3.74
C ASP A 110 -29.28 -37.86 4.45
N PHE A 111 -30.46 -37.38 4.05
CA PHE A 111 -31.74 -37.85 4.58
C PHE A 111 -32.30 -39.00 3.75
N VAL A 112 -32.92 -39.96 4.42
CA VAL A 112 -33.67 -41.04 3.76
C VAL A 112 -35.04 -40.50 3.36
N THR A 113 -35.31 -40.34 2.06
CA THR A 113 -36.52 -39.67 1.56
C THR A 113 -37.53 -40.58 0.84
N GLY A 114 -37.29 -41.89 0.75
CA GLY A 114 -38.28 -42.83 0.20
C GLY A 114 -37.86 -44.31 0.21
N GLY A 115 -38.84 -45.20 0.00
CA GLY A 115 -38.65 -46.67 -0.04
C GLY A 115 -38.92 -47.38 1.29
N ASN A 116 -38.54 -48.66 1.39
CA ASN A 116 -38.55 -49.40 2.66
C ASN A 116 -37.40 -48.90 3.55
N THR A 117 -37.71 -48.02 4.50
CA THR A 117 -36.72 -47.33 5.34
C THR A 117 -36.36 -48.09 6.63
N ALA A 118 -36.92 -49.28 6.85
CA ALA A 118 -36.63 -50.09 8.02
C ALA A 118 -35.12 -50.41 8.11
N GLY A 119 -34.45 -49.92 9.16
CA GLY A 119 -33.01 -50.11 9.39
C GLY A 119 -32.09 -49.09 8.74
N THR A 120 -32.62 -48.08 8.03
CA THR A 120 -31.81 -46.99 7.46
C THR A 120 -31.57 -45.87 8.46
N VAL A 121 -30.42 -45.19 8.35
CA VAL A 121 -30.03 -44.07 9.23
C VAL A 121 -29.58 -42.87 8.39
N THR A 122 -29.78 -41.67 8.92
CA THR A 122 -29.29 -40.42 8.31
C THR A 122 -27.76 -40.41 8.27
N GLY A 123 -27.19 -40.12 7.10
CA GLY A 123 -25.75 -39.98 6.93
C GLY A 123 -25.25 -38.58 7.35
N TYR A 124 -24.05 -38.52 7.92
CA TYR A 124 -23.37 -37.26 8.26
C TYR A 124 -21.95 -37.29 7.74
N ASN A 125 -21.50 -36.19 7.12
CA ASN A 125 -20.14 -36.04 6.62
C ASN A 125 -19.58 -34.66 7.02
N LEU A 126 -18.33 -34.65 7.48
CA LEU A 126 -17.54 -33.46 7.77
C LEU A 126 -16.21 -33.58 7.02
N THR A 127 -15.88 -32.60 6.18
CA THR A 127 -14.60 -32.55 5.48
C THR A 127 -13.89 -31.23 5.75
N ALA A 128 -12.56 -31.30 5.85
CA ALA A 128 -11.69 -30.14 5.96
C ALA A 128 -10.48 -30.36 5.02
N ALA A 129 -10.12 -29.32 4.26
CA ALA A 129 -8.98 -29.32 3.34
C ALA A 129 -8.20 -28.00 3.43
N TRP A 130 -6.90 -28.06 3.11
CA TRP A 130 -5.95 -26.94 3.12
C TRP A 130 -5.40 -26.64 1.73
#